data_AF-A0A8H4PKI2-F1
#
_entry.id   AF-A0A8H4PKI2-F1
#
_cell.length_a   1.000
_cell.length_b   1.000
_cell.length_c   1.000
_cell.angle_alpha   90.00
_cell.angle_beta   90.00
_cell.angle_gamma   90.00
#
_symmetry.space_group_name_H-M   'P 1'
#
loop_
_entity.id
_entity.type
_entity.pdbx_description
1 polymer ?
#
loop_
_entity_poly.entity_id
_entity_poly.type
_entity_poly.pdbx_seq_one_letter_code
_entity_poly.pdbx_strand_id
1 'polypeptide(L)'
;MPITTLLPALADGILLSSADNALYYHARKVAISDLEIIGGSRGFWHDIVLPLSHSNEPIKHALCALGVSHRSFMVSYPGNSTDAIQDTDYDCQAVQKYSEAISYIKPLMAESSEDNIKTTLICCAIFICIESLHRRYADSDRHLRAGLQLLDSFRETVRSRRATPEGSSDQRKYQDEQDFLDLLTKMFSSLSQNVAVFIGDDSFSHLQHQTQVPEMGHPKTPFSGLAEAEDCLSSLNSFYDSFLFRQKASSYGADHIHPAAEWFTISLNASRPLFQTWNSRFQLCKTRCPAQQLPPQEQRRVAMLSLHQATWSAFVKMDSPDEGFEREDYSIILERIKAIISLDDSETRPLFTFGGHLVSELSTICASCKDADIRSKAISLLRSMRRREGVWDSWEVANVYEKLFEALQDDRVDWEVLPWGFIQLSKELSQLDLTPEL
;
A
#
# COMPACT_ATOMS: atom_id res chain seq x y z
N MET A 1 -12.55 -12.80 -26.84
CA MET A 1 -11.59 -13.00 -27.96
C MET A 1 -10.30 -13.57 -27.40
N PRO A 2 -9.57 -14.44 -28.12
CA PRO A 2 -8.40 -15.13 -27.59
C PRO A 2 -7.14 -14.24 -27.53
N ILE A 3 -6.33 -14.44 -26.49
CA ILE A 3 -5.14 -13.65 -26.06
C ILE A 3 -3.88 -13.92 -26.93
N THR A 4 -4.05 -14.21 -28.22
CA THR A 4 -2.92 -14.53 -29.11
C THR A 4 -2.90 -13.61 -30.32
N THR A 5 -2.40 -12.39 -30.11
CA THR A 5 -1.71 -11.57 -31.12
C THR A 5 -0.96 -10.45 -30.42
N LEU A 6 0.16 -10.79 -29.80
CA LEU A 6 1.21 -9.82 -29.48
C LEU A 6 1.82 -9.35 -30.81
N LEU A 7 1.34 -8.22 -31.33
CA LEU A 7 2.01 -7.51 -32.41
C LEU A 7 3.14 -6.63 -31.84
N PRO A 8 4.28 -6.54 -32.54
CA PRO A 8 5.44 -5.75 -32.12
C PRO A 8 5.14 -4.24 -32.20
N ALA A 9 5.94 -3.47 -31.47
CA ALA A 9 5.82 -2.04 -31.28
C ALA A 9 5.73 -1.19 -32.57
N LEU A 10 5.00 -0.06 -32.44
CA LEU A 10 5.07 1.17 -33.24
C LEU A 10 4.53 1.13 -34.68
N ALA A 11 3.28 1.60 -34.88
CA ALA A 11 2.89 2.38 -36.07
C ALA A 11 1.56 3.13 -35.92
N ASP A 12 0.53 2.53 -35.31
CA ASP A 12 -0.79 3.19 -35.21
C ASP A 12 -1.02 3.74 -33.80
N GLY A 13 -0.61 5.00 -33.64
CA GLY A 13 -0.67 5.76 -32.40
C GLY A 13 -2.09 5.94 -31.89
N ILE A 14 -2.20 5.92 -30.57
CA ILE A 14 -3.36 6.36 -29.80
C ILE A 14 -3.80 7.73 -30.36
N LEU A 15 -5.02 7.82 -30.91
CA LEU A 15 -5.60 9.08 -31.38
C LEU A 15 -5.98 9.93 -30.16
N LEU A 16 -5.06 10.79 -29.76
CA LEU A 16 -5.17 11.73 -28.65
C LEU A 16 -4.67 13.11 -29.08
N SER A 17 -5.08 14.16 -28.34
CA SER A 17 -4.42 15.46 -28.47
C SER A 17 -2.92 15.34 -28.13
N SER A 18 -2.08 16.23 -28.65
CA SER A 18 -0.64 16.20 -28.36
C SER A 18 -0.33 16.32 -26.86
N ALA A 19 -1.17 17.03 -26.11
CA ALA A 19 -1.07 17.17 -24.66
C ALA A 19 -1.39 15.84 -23.95
N ASP A 20 -2.48 15.17 -24.31
CA ASP A 20 -2.88 13.90 -23.69
C ASP A 20 -1.87 12.78 -23.96
N ASN A 21 -1.27 12.76 -25.14
CA ASN A 21 -0.19 11.85 -25.47
C ASN A 21 1.03 12.04 -24.56
N ALA A 22 1.37 13.28 -24.19
CA ALA A 22 2.46 13.56 -23.27
C ALA A 22 2.13 13.13 -21.82
N LEU A 23 0.88 13.30 -21.39
CA LEU A 23 0.41 12.86 -20.06
C LEU A 23 0.39 11.34 -19.95
N TYR A 24 -0.17 10.66 -20.95
CA TYR A 24 -0.18 9.20 -21.03
C TYR A 24 1.24 8.63 -21.08
N TYR A 25 2.13 9.25 -21.88
CA TYR A 25 3.55 8.86 -21.92
C TYR A 25 4.21 8.99 -20.56
N HIS A 26 3.97 10.10 -19.84
CA HIS A 26 4.49 10.29 -18.48
C HIS A 26 3.98 9.23 -17.51
N ALA A 27 2.67 8.94 -17.54
CA ALA A 27 2.09 7.90 -16.70
C ALA A 27 2.76 6.54 -16.95
N ARG A 28 2.90 6.16 -18.22
CA ARG A 28 3.49 4.88 -18.63
C ARG A 28 4.99 4.76 -18.32
N LYS A 29 5.76 5.84 -18.47
CA LYS A 29 7.23 5.80 -18.42
C LYS A 29 7.83 6.19 -17.09
N VAL A 30 7.07 6.93 -16.28
CA VAL A 30 7.55 7.46 -15.00
C VAL A 30 6.62 6.98 -13.90
N ALA A 31 5.35 7.41 -13.90
CA ALA A 31 4.46 7.14 -12.77
C ALA A 31 4.28 5.64 -12.49
N ILE A 32 4.01 4.81 -13.49
CA ILE A 32 3.83 3.36 -13.31
C ILE A 32 5.12 2.69 -12.80
N SER A 33 6.28 3.14 -13.27
CA SER A 33 7.56 2.62 -12.80
C SER A 33 7.76 2.89 -11.32
N ASP A 34 7.25 4.00 -10.78
CA ASP A 34 7.26 4.31 -9.34
C ASP A 34 6.25 3.46 -8.57
N LEU A 35 5.05 3.31 -9.12
CA LEU A 35 3.96 2.59 -8.47
C LEU A 35 4.32 1.12 -8.20
N GLU A 36 5.10 0.50 -9.08
CA GLU A 36 5.49 -0.91 -8.99
C GLU A 36 6.77 -1.17 -8.19
N ILE A 37 7.42 -0.11 -7.68
CA ILE A 37 8.69 -0.22 -6.94
C ILE A 37 8.53 -1.13 -5.72
N ILE A 38 7.37 -1.13 -5.05
CA ILE A 38 7.07 -1.99 -3.90
C ILE A 38 5.94 -2.96 -4.25
N GLY A 39 6.29 -4.26 -4.31
CA GLY A 39 5.38 -5.41 -4.19
C GLY A 39 4.41 -5.65 -5.35
N GLY A 40 4.46 -6.86 -5.94
CA GLY A 40 3.36 -7.61 -6.61
C GLY A 40 2.48 -6.97 -7.69
N SER A 41 2.51 -5.66 -7.88
CA SER A 41 1.58 -4.87 -8.69
C SER A 41 2.06 -4.66 -10.12
N ARG A 42 3.30 -5.05 -10.44
CA ARG A 42 3.83 -5.00 -11.81
C ARG A 42 2.89 -5.67 -12.82
N GLY A 43 2.37 -6.86 -12.50
CA GLY A 43 1.44 -7.56 -13.37
C GLY A 43 0.13 -6.80 -13.58
N PHE A 44 -0.36 -6.11 -12.54
CA PHE A 44 -1.52 -5.23 -12.66
C PHE A 44 -1.26 -4.11 -13.66
N TRP A 45 -0.14 -3.40 -13.54
CA TRP A 45 0.14 -2.26 -14.40
C TRP A 45 0.50 -2.65 -15.84
N HIS A 46 1.41 -3.61 -16.02
CA HIS A 46 1.96 -3.94 -17.35
C HIS A 46 1.15 -4.97 -18.11
N ASP A 47 0.55 -5.94 -17.43
CA ASP A 47 -0.15 -7.05 -18.10
C ASP A 47 -1.66 -6.77 -18.23
N ILE A 48 -2.21 -5.84 -17.44
CA ILE A 48 -3.65 -5.51 -17.44
C ILE A 48 -3.91 -4.05 -17.83
N VAL A 49 -3.44 -3.09 -17.02
CA VAL A 49 -3.82 -1.67 -17.17
C VAL A 49 -3.31 -1.07 -18.48
N LEU A 50 -2.01 -1.23 -18.77
CA LEU A 50 -1.40 -0.67 -19.98
C LEU A 50 -2.04 -1.23 -21.26
N PRO A 51 -2.19 -2.55 -21.46
CA PRO A 51 -2.88 -3.11 -22.62
C PRO A 51 -4.32 -2.61 -22.77
N LEU A 52 -5.10 -2.61 -21.68
CA LEU A 52 -6.51 -2.21 -21.74
C LEU A 52 -6.69 -0.72 -22.02
N SER A 53 -5.76 0.13 -21.57
CA SER A 53 -5.84 1.57 -21.81
C SER A 53 -5.75 1.97 -23.29
N HIS A 54 -5.32 1.07 -24.18
CA HIS A 54 -5.33 1.32 -25.62
C HIS A 54 -6.73 1.27 -26.24
N SER A 55 -7.66 0.53 -25.65
CA SER A 55 -9.00 0.30 -26.18
C SER A 55 -10.13 0.76 -25.25
N ASN A 56 -9.81 1.05 -23.99
CA ASN A 56 -10.78 1.43 -22.96
C ASN A 56 -10.60 2.90 -22.55
N GLU A 57 -11.50 3.76 -23.01
CA GLU A 57 -11.46 5.21 -22.76
C GLU A 57 -11.46 5.59 -21.26
N PRO A 58 -12.30 5.00 -20.39
CA PRO A 58 -12.20 5.23 -18.94
C PRO A 58 -10.79 5.07 -18.38
N ILE A 59 -10.13 3.95 -18.67
CA ILE A 59 -8.79 3.63 -18.16
C ILE A 59 -7.76 4.60 -18.75
N LYS A 60 -7.89 4.94 -20.03
CA LYS A 60 -7.01 5.87 -20.72
C LYS A 60 -7.05 7.28 -20.12
N HIS A 61 -8.25 7.83 -19.89
CA HIS A 61 -8.41 9.13 -19.24
C HIS A 61 -7.93 9.10 -17.78
N ALA A 62 -8.18 8.00 -17.06
CA ALA A 62 -7.66 7.82 -15.70
C ALA A 62 -6.12 7.80 -15.67
N LEU A 63 -5.45 7.15 -16.63
CA LEU A 63 -3.99 7.19 -16.74
C LEU A 63 -3.46 8.59 -17.12
N CYS A 64 -4.17 9.34 -17.97
CA CYS A 64 -3.80 10.73 -18.25
C CYS A 64 -3.89 11.58 -16.98
N ALA A 65 -4.97 11.42 -16.20
CA ALA A 65 -5.15 12.07 -14.91
C ALA A 65 -4.03 11.71 -13.92
N LEU A 66 -3.65 10.44 -13.86
CA LEU A 66 -2.52 9.97 -13.06
C LEU A 66 -1.21 10.63 -13.51
N GLY A 67 -0.96 10.69 -14.82
CA GLY A 67 0.25 11.28 -15.39
C GLY A 67 0.43 12.76 -15.02
N VAL A 68 -0.64 13.56 -15.13
CA VAL A 68 -0.60 14.98 -14.74
C VAL A 68 -0.51 15.16 -13.23
N SER A 69 -1.23 14.36 -12.44
CA SER A 69 -1.19 14.41 -10.97
C SER A 69 0.21 14.07 -10.46
N HIS A 70 0.86 13.07 -11.05
CA HIS A 70 2.22 12.68 -10.71
C HIS A 70 3.24 13.78 -11.09
N ARG A 71 3.06 14.47 -12.21
CA ARG A 71 3.90 15.63 -12.56
C ARG A 71 3.73 16.76 -11.56
N SER A 72 2.48 17.08 -11.20
CA SER A 72 2.17 18.09 -10.18
C SER A 72 2.85 17.75 -8.86
N PHE A 73 2.75 16.50 -8.41
CA PHE A 73 3.45 16.00 -7.23
C PHE A 73 4.96 16.18 -7.32
N MET A 74 5.59 15.78 -8.43
CA MET A 74 7.03 15.94 -8.60
C MET A 74 7.45 17.41 -8.51
N VAL A 75 6.73 18.33 -9.15
CA VAL A 75 7.10 19.76 -9.15
C VAL A 75 6.85 20.42 -7.79
N SER A 76 5.74 20.10 -7.14
CA SER A 76 5.31 20.72 -5.88
C SER A 76 5.95 20.12 -4.62
N TYR A 77 6.60 18.95 -4.72
CA TYR A 77 7.19 18.31 -3.54
C TYR A 77 8.31 19.16 -2.93
N PRO A 78 8.36 19.28 -1.60
CA PRO A 78 9.42 20.04 -0.92
C PRO A 78 10.84 19.65 -1.35
N GLY A 79 11.74 20.64 -1.37
CA GLY A 79 13.14 20.45 -1.74
C GLY A 79 13.43 20.50 -3.25
N ASN A 80 12.44 20.78 -4.11
CA ASN A 80 12.70 21.08 -5.52
C ASN A 80 13.00 22.56 -5.74
N SER A 81 14.21 22.85 -6.21
CA SER A 81 14.62 24.17 -6.70
C SER A 81 14.16 24.32 -8.15
N THR A 82 12.91 24.65 -8.37
CA THR A 82 12.46 25.03 -9.72
C THR A 82 11.83 26.41 -9.71
N ASP A 83 12.63 27.38 -10.18
CA ASP A 83 12.22 28.68 -10.75
C ASP A 83 11.34 28.54 -12.01
N ALA A 84 10.77 27.36 -12.24
CA ALA A 84 9.98 26.97 -13.40
C ALA A 84 8.53 26.69 -12.99
N ILE A 85 7.92 27.62 -12.24
CA ILE A 85 6.45 27.78 -12.28
C ILE A 85 6.12 28.44 -13.63
N GLN A 86 6.38 27.74 -14.73
CA GLN A 86 5.95 28.19 -16.05
C GLN A 86 4.55 27.62 -16.30
N ASP A 87 3.55 28.44 -15.98
CA ASP A 87 2.29 28.63 -16.73
C ASP A 87 1.42 27.40 -17.06
N THR A 88 1.70 26.24 -16.44
CA THR A 88 0.96 25.00 -16.68
C THR A 88 0.06 24.75 -15.48
N ASP A 89 -1.24 24.98 -15.66
CA ASP A 89 -2.26 24.65 -14.67
C ASP A 89 -2.46 23.13 -14.62
N TYR A 90 -1.54 22.46 -13.89
CA TYR A 90 -1.58 21.01 -13.69
C TYR A 90 -2.84 20.58 -12.95
N ASP A 91 -3.33 21.40 -12.02
CA ASP A 91 -4.50 21.10 -11.21
C ASP A 91 -5.77 21.10 -12.06
N CYS A 92 -5.96 22.11 -12.92
CA CYS A 92 -7.09 22.13 -13.85
C CYS A 92 -7.05 20.94 -14.82
N GLN A 93 -5.88 20.62 -15.38
CA GLN A 93 -5.72 19.46 -16.26
C GLN A 93 -6.00 18.13 -15.54
N ALA A 94 -5.53 17.98 -14.29
CA ALA A 94 -5.80 16.82 -13.46
C ALA A 94 -7.31 16.64 -13.22
N VAL A 95 -7.99 17.71 -12.80
CA VAL A 95 -9.44 17.72 -12.58
C VAL A 95 -10.20 17.41 -13.86
N GLN A 96 -9.78 17.97 -14.99
CA GLN A 96 -10.41 17.72 -16.29
C GLN A 96 -10.31 16.23 -16.66
N LYS A 97 -9.11 15.64 -16.67
CA LYS A 97 -8.91 14.24 -17.07
C LYS A 97 -9.55 13.25 -16.12
N TYR A 98 -9.53 13.57 -14.82
CA TYR A 98 -10.26 12.82 -13.83
C TYR A 98 -11.78 12.83 -14.11
N SER A 99 -12.34 14.01 -14.38
CA SER A 99 -13.77 14.18 -14.66
C SER A 99 -14.19 13.50 -15.96
N GLU A 100 -13.36 13.55 -17.00
CA GLU A 100 -13.55 12.82 -18.25
C GLU A 100 -13.63 11.31 -17.97
N ALA A 101 -12.68 10.75 -17.23
CA ALA A 101 -12.70 9.32 -16.85
C ALA A 101 -14.00 8.94 -16.11
N ILE A 102 -14.39 9.72 -15.09
CA ILE A 102 -15.65 9.50 -14.35
C ILE A 102 -16.87 9.58 -15.27
N SER A 103 -16.89 10.48 -16.25
CA SER A 103 -18.00 10.60 -17.20
C SER A 103 -18.21 9.34 -18.04
N TYR A 104 -17.13 8.66 -18.41
CA TYR A 104 -17.18 7.37 -19.12
C TYR A 104 -17.50 6.20 -18.19
N ILE A 105 -17.12 6.23 -16.91
CA ILE A 105 -17.40 5.15 -15.94
C ILE A 105 -18.89 5.12 -15.55
N LYS A 106 -19.51 6.28 -15.37
CA LYS A 106 -20.92 6.39 -14.94
C LYS A 106 -21.89 5.50 -15.73
N PRO A 107 -21.92 5.49 -17.08
CA PRO A 107 -22.80 4.59 -17.82
C PRO A 107 -22.41 3.11 -17.68
N LEU A 108 -21.11 2.80 -17.55
CA LEU A 108 -20.65 1.41 -17.36
C LEU A 108 -21.15 0.82 -16.04
N MET A 109 -21.26 1.63 -14.98
CA MET A 109 -21.80 1.18 -13.69
C MET A 109 -23.31 0.89 -13.73
N ALA A 110 -24.05 1.48 -14.69
CA ALA A 110 -25.46 1.19 -14.87
C ALA A 110 -25.69 -0.16 -15.59
N GLU A 111 -24.69 -0.62 -16.33
CA GLU A 111 -24.71 -1.88 -17.07
C GLU A 111 -23.84 -2.91 -16.33
N SER A 112 -24.45 -3.85 -15.62
CA SER A 112 -23.76 -4.87 -14.79
C SER A 112 -23.04 -5.97 -15.60
N SER A 113 -22.28 -5.59 -16.65
CA SER A 113 -21.42 -6.52 -17.37
C SER A 113 -20.11 -6.75 -16.64
N GLU A 114 -19.54 -7.95 -16.81
CA GLU A 114 -18.27 -8.33 -16.19
C GLU A 114 -17.11 -7.39 -16.60
N ASP A 115 -17.03 -7.04 -17.89
CA ASP A 115 -15.98 -6.15 -18.40
C ASP A 115 -16.12 -4.72 -17.84
N ASN A 116 -17.36 -4.26 -17.59
CA ASN A 116 -17.62 -2.98 -16.94
C ASN A 116 -17.17 -2.98 -15.49
N ILE A 117 -17.40 -4.08 -14.75
CA ILE A 117 -16.94 -4.23 -13.37
C ILE A 117 -15.40 -4.22 -13.32
N LYS A 118 -14.73 -5.00 -14.19
CA LYS A 118 -13.25 -5.01 -14.28
C LYS A 118 -12.69 -3.62 -14.60
N THR A 119 -13.30 -2.93 -15.55
CA THR A 119 -12.92 -1.55 -15.93
C THR A 119 -13.06 -0.61 -14.74
N THR A 120 -14.17 -0.69 -14.01
CA THR A 120 -14.44 0.17 -12.84
C THR A 120 -13.45 -0.11 -11.72
N LEU A 121 -13.16 -1.38 -11.43
CA LEU A 121 -12.16 -1.78 -10.42
C LEU A 121 -10.76 -1.26 -10.75
N ILE A 122 -10.34 -1.35 -12.02
CA ILE A 122 -9.07 -0.77 -12.49
C ILE A 122 -9.05 0.74 -12.27
N CYS A 123 -10.13 1.43 -12.62
CA CYS A 123 -10.24 2.87 -12.42
C CYS A 123 -10.21 3.25 -10.94
N CYS A 124 -10.84 2.49 -10.05
CA CYS A 124 -10.75 2.69 -8.60
C CYS A 124 -9.29 2.63 -8.12
N ALA A 125 -8.51 1.64 -8.56
CA ALA A 125 -7.08 1.54 -8.20
C ALA A 125 -6.27 2.77 -8.67
N ILE A 126 -6.55 3.27 -9.89
CA ILE A 126 -5.90 4.47 -10.42
C ILE A 126 -6.34 5.72 -9.67
N PHE A 127 -7.64 5.85 -9.33
CA PHE A 127 -8.14 7.00 -8.59
C PHE A 127 -7.60 7.05 -7.16
N ILE A 128 -7.46 5.91 -6.48
CA ILE A 128 -6.78 5.84 -5.16
C ILE A 128 -5.38 6.47 -5.24
N CYS A 129 -4.62 6.20 -6.30
CA CYS A 129 -3.31 6.82 -6.53
C CYS A 129 -3.42 8.33 -6.70
N ILE A 130 -4.37 8.79 -7.53
CA ILE A 130 -4.60 10.22 -7.79
C ILE A 130 -5.03 10.96 -6.52
N GLU A 131 -5.92 10.37 -5.72
CA GLU A 131 -6.35 10.96 -4.46
C GLU A 131 -5.19 11.05 -3.46
N SER A 132 -4.38 10.00 -3.38
CA SER A 132 -3.19 9.96 -2.55
C SER A 132 -2.15 10.99 -2.97
N LEU A 133 -1.94 11.20 -4.28
CA LEU A 133 -1.06 12.25 -4.83
C LEU A 133 -1.53 13.67 -4.46
N HIS A 134 -2.84 13.89 -4.39
CA HIS A 134 -3.41 15.18 -3.99
C HIS A 134 -3.67 15.31 -2.48
N ARG A 135 -3.27 14.33 -1.65
CA ARG A 135 -3.55 14.28 -0.20
C ARG A 135 -5.05 14.31 0.15
N ARG A 136 -5.91 13.88 -0.77
CA ARG A 136 -7.36 13.75 -0.55
C ARG A 136 -7.68 12.39 0.05
N TYR A 137 -7.14 12.13 1.24
CA TYR A 137 -7.16 10.80 1.87
C TYR A 137 -8.58 10.26 2.11
N ALA A 138 -9.55 11.13 2.40
CA ALA A 138 -10.95 10.74 2.53
C ALA A 138 -11.56 10.22 1.21
N ASP A 139 -11.18 10.79 0.07
CA ASP A 139 -11.63 10.31 -1.23
C ASP A 139 -10.90 9.04 -1.66
N SER A 140 -9.63 8.89 -1.27
CA SER A 140 -8.88 7.64 -1.41
C SER A 140 -9.57 6.48 -0.67
N ASP A 141 -9.98 6.69 0.58
CA ASP A 141 -10.75 5.72 1.37
C ASP A 141 -12.10 5.38 0.69
N ARG A 142 -12.82 6.38 0.19
CA ARG A 142 -14.09 6.17 -0.55
C ARG A 142 -13.90 5.27 -1.77
N HIS A 143 -12.89 5.53 -2.59
CA HIS A 143 -12.59 4.68 -3.75
C HIS A 143 -12.19 3.26 -3.36
N LEU A 144 -11.42 3.12 -2.27
CA LEU A 144 -11.02 1.81 -1.75
C LEU A 144 -12.24 1.01 -1.29
N ARG A 145 -13.14 1.60 -0.50
CA ARG A 145 -14.37 0.93 -0.03
C ARG A 145 -15.29 0.57 -1.19
N ALA A 146 -15.50 1.48 -2.14
CA ALA A 146 -16.30 1.20 -3.33
C ALA A 146 -15.68 0.07 -4.17
N GLY A 147 -14.35 0.07 -4.33
CA GLY A 147 -13.60 -0.97 -5.03
C GLY A 147 -13.73 -2.33 -4.34
N LEU A 148 -13.64 -2.38 -3.01
CA LEU A 148 -13.79 -3.62 -2.23
C LEU A 148 -15.21 -4.18 -2.35
N GLN A 149 -16.25 -3.34 -2.26
CA GLN A 149 -17.64 -3.77 -2.45
C GLN A 149 -17.88 -4.34 -3.85
N LEU A 150 -17.33 -3.70 -4.89
CA LEU A 150 -17.42 -4.20 -6.26
C LEU A 150 -16.65 -5.52 -6.44
N LEU A 151 -15.50 -5.66 -5.78
CA LEU A 151 -14.68 -6.87 -5.83
C LEU A 151 -15.41 -8.07 -5.21
N ASP A 152 -16.09 -7.87 -4.09
CA ASP A 152 -16.89 -8.92 -3.44
C ASP A 152 -18.09 -9.32 -4.30
N SER A 153 -18.82 -8.35 -4.85
CA SER A 153 -19.91 -8.62 -5.80
C SER A 153 -19.42 -9.40 -7.03
N PHE A 154 -18.25 -9.05 -7.55
CA PHE A 154 -17.65 -9.76 -8.68
C PHE A 154 -17.27 -11.20 -8.29
N ARG A 155 -16.67 -11.39 -7.12
CA ARG A 155 -16.32 -12.71 -6.58
C ARG A 155 -17.53 -13.61 -6.43
N GLU A 156 -18.66 -13.10 -5.92
CA GLU A 156 -19.92 -13.85 -5.82
C GLU A 156 -20.44 -14.28 -7.19
N THR A 157 -20.36 -13.39 -8.19
CA THR A 157 -20.77 -13.66 -9.57
C THR A 157 -19.89 -14.73 -10.25
N VAL A 158 -18.59 -14.75 -9.96
CA VAL A 158 -17.69 -15.79 -10.47
C VAL A 158 -17.94 -17.13 -9.77
N ARG A 159 -18.17 -17.12 -8.44
CA ARG A 159 -18.48 -18.34 -7.67
C ARG A 159 -19.78 -19.01 -8.10
N SER A 160 -20.83 -18.24 -8.39
CA SER A 160 -22.13 -18.78 -8.82
C SER A 160 -22.04 -19.49 -10.18
N ARG A 161 -21.24 -18.99 -11.12
CA ARG A 161 -20.99 -19.63 -12.43
C ARG A 161 -20.25 -20.97 -12.32
N ARG A 162 -19.39 -21.16 -11.31
CA ARG A 162 -18.69 -22.44 -11.11
C ARG A 162 -19.63 -23.59 -10.73
N ALA A 163 -20.76 -23.28 -10.10
CA ALA A 163 -21.72 -24.30 -9.68
C ALA A 163 -22.47 -24.94 -10.88
N THR A 164 -22.37 -24.36 -12.08
CA THR A 164 -22.90 -24.93 -13.33
C THR A 164 -21.76 -25.57 -14.15
N PRO A 165 -21.82 -26.88 -14.45
CA PRO A 165 -20.73 -27.57 -15.14
C PRO A 165 -20.76 -27.29 -16.66
N GLU A 166 -19.81 -26.50 -17.18
CA GLU A 166 -19.60 -26.30 -18.63
C GLU A 166 -18.11 -26.44 -19.02
N GLY A 167 -17.84 -26.52 -20.34
CA GLY A 167 -16.69 -27.18 -20.97
C GLY A 167 -15.29 -26.55 -20.78
N SER A 168 -14.30 -27.12 -21.48
CA SER A 168 -12.87 -26.79 -21.31
C SER A 168 -12.48 -25.35 -21.67
N SER A 169 -13.22 -24.66 -22.54
CA SER A 169 -13.01 -23.24 -22.86
C SER A 169 -13.34 -22.31 -21.71
N ASP A 170 -14.30 -22.70 -20.86
CA ASP A 170 -14.73 -21.91 -19.70
C ASP A 170 -13.72 -22.00 -18.55
N GLN A 171 -12.94 -23.09 -18.48
CA GLN A 171 -11.92 -23.28 -17.46
C GLN A 171 -10.79 -22.24 -17.55
N ARG A 172 -10.34 -21.90 -18.76
CA ARG A 172 -9.27 -20.90 -18.94
C ARG A 172 -9.75 -19.50 -18.59
N LYS A 173 -10.94 -19.13 -19.07
CA LYS A 173 -11.58 -17.84 -18.75
C LYS A 173 -11.79 -17.70 -17.24
N TYR A 174 -12.27 -18.76 -16.60
CA TYR A 174 -12.43 -18.81 -15.14
C TYR A 174 -11.11 -18.61 -14.40
N GLN A 175 -10.03 -19.26 -14.86
CA GLN A 175 -8.71 -19.06 -14.25
C GLN A 175 -8.24 -17.61 -14.39
N ASP A 176 -8.35 -17.01 -15.58
CA ASP A 176 -7.97 -15.62 -15.80
C ASP A 176 -8.81 -14.65 -14.93
N GLU A 177 -10.10 -14.96 -14.71
CA GLU A 177 -10.97 -14.22 -13.78
C GLU A 177 -10.54 -14.37 -12.30
N GLN A 178 -10.14 -15.58 -11.88
CA GLN A 178 -9.61 -15.82 -10.53
C GLN A 178 -8.27 -15.10 -10.32
N ASP A 179 -7.35 -15.18 -11.29
CA ASP A 179 -6.05 -14.52 -11.21
C ASP A 179 -6.22 -12.99 -11.09
N PHE A 180 -7.17 -12.41 -11.83
CA PHE A 180 -7.54 -11.00 -11.70
C PHE A 180 -8.11 -10.66 -10.32
N LEU A 181 -9.02 -11.49 -9.81
CA LEU A 181 -9.61 -11.33 -8.48
C LEU A 181 -8.54 -11.40 -7.39
N ASP A 182 -7.66 -12.39 -7.43
CA ASP A 182 -6.61 -12.60 -6.44
C ASP A 182 -5.62 -11.44 -6.44
N LEU A 183 -5.22 -10.95 -7.62
CA LEU A 183 -4.36 -9.79 -7.77
C LEU A 183 -4.95 -8.53 -7.13
N LEU A 184 -6.19 -8.17 -7.49
CA LEU A 184 -6.86 -7.01 -6.90
C LEU A 184 -7.14 -7.19 -5.41
N THR A 185 -7.47 -8.40 -4.97
CA THR A 185 -7.67 -8.71 -3.55
C THR A 185 -6.39 -8.42 -2.77
N LYS A 186 -5.24 -8.89 -3.25
CA LYS A 186 -3.94 -8.62 -2.63
C LYS A 186 -3.65 -7.12 -2.58
N MET A 187 -3.85 -6.41 -3.70
CA MET A 187 -3.61 -4.96 -3.77
C MET A 187 -4.51 -4.15 -2.84
N PHE A 188 -5.83 -4.38 -2.87
CA PHE A 188 -6.78 -3.64 -2.03
C PHE A 188 -6.68 -4.02 -0.56
N SER A 189 -6.36 -5.28 -0.22
CA SER A 189 -6.14 -5.68 1.17
C SER A 189 -4.90 -4.97 1.76
N SER A 190 -3.80 -4.93 1.00
CA SER A 190 -2.59 -4.22 1.41
C SER A 190 -2.83 -2.71 1.59
N LEU A 191 -3.60 -2.09 0.69
CA LEU A 191 -4.02 -0.69 0.87
C LEU A 191 -4.91 -0.50 2.09
N SER A 192 -5.88 -1.39 2.31
CA SER A 192 -6.82 -1.31 3.42
C SER A 192 -6.10 -1.36 4.76
N GLN A 193 -5.10 -2.23 4.90
CA GLN A 193 -4.24 -2.29 6.09
C GLN A 193 -3.53 -0.95 6.34
N ASN A 194 -2.91 -0.39 5.28
CA ASN A 194 -2.21 0.89 5.39
C ASN A 194 -3.15 2.05 5.73
N VAL A 195 -4.33 2.11 5.11
CA VAL A 195 -5.34 3.15 5.37
C VAL A 195 -5.94 3.00 6.77
N ALA A 196 -6.19 1.78 7.24
CA ALA A 196 -6.69 1.52 8.59
C ALA A 196 -5.75 2.07 9.66
N VAL A 197 -4.45 1.78 9.56
CA VAL A 197 -3.42 2.31 10.48
C VAL A 197 -3.28 3.83 10.34
N PHE A 198 -3.37 4.36 9.12
CA PHE A 198 -3.25 5.80 8.86
C PHE A 198 -4.41 6.61 9.45
N ILE A 199 -5.65 6.16 9.23
CA ILE A 199 -6.85 6.88 9.70
C ILE A 199 -7.11 6.57 11.18
N GLY A 200 -6.77 5.38 11.65
CA GLY A 200 -7.23 4.85 12.93
C GLY A 200 -8.64 4.26 12.86
N ASP A 201 -9.13 3.94 11.65
CA ASP A 201 -10.46 3.36 11.42
C ASP A 201 -10.37 1.86 11.14
N ASP A 202 -10.94 1.07 12.04
CA ASP A 202 -10.97 -0.40 11.97
C ASP A 202 -12.15 -0.97 11.15
N SER A 203 -12.90 -0.10 10.45
CA SER A 203 -14.05 -0.50 9.63
C SER A 203 -13.71 -1.44 8.47
N PHE A 204 -12.43 -1.60 8.12
CA PHE A 204 -11.95 -2.57 7.12
C PHE A 204 -12.04 -4.03 7.60
N SER A 205 -12.36 -4.26 8.87
CA SER A 205 -12.52 -5.57 9.51
C SER A 205 -13.59 -6.47 8.87
N HIS A 206 -14.61 -5.89 8.25
CA HIS A 206 -15.73 -6.63 7.65
C HIS A 206 -15.38 -7.41 6.38
N LEU A 207 -14.23 -7.15 5.75
CA LEU A 207 -13.87 -7.70 4.43
C LEU A 207 -12.95 -8.91 4.50
N GLN A 208 -12.55 -9.32 5.71
CA GLN A 208 -11.69 -10.48 5.91
C GLN A 208 -12.54 -11.75 6.00
N HIS A 209 -12.69 -12.45 4.87
CA HIS A 209 -13.14 -13.83 4.86
C HIS A 209 -12.30 -14.68 5.82
N GLN A 210 -12.85 -15.81 6.30
CA GLN A 210 -12.17 -16.78 7.16
C GLN A 210 -10.75 -17.09 6.65
N THR A 211 -9.73 -16.47 7.25
CA THR A 211 -8.34 -16.74 6.90
C THR A 211 -8.00 -18.12 7.44
N GLN A 212 -7.81 -19.09 6.54
CA GLN A 212 -7.23 -20.38 6.91
C GLN A 212 -5.80 -20.16 7.41
N VAL A 213 -5.31 -21.06 8.26
CA VAL A 213 -3.91 -21.02 8.71
C VAL A 213 -3.01 -21.10 7.47
N PRO A 214 -2.13 -20.12 7.22
CA PRO A 214 -1.26 -20.11 6.05
C PRO A 214 -0.36 -21.33 5.98
N GLU A 215 -0.22 -21.91 4.79
CA GLU A 215 0.76 -22.97 4.53
C GLU A 215 2.16 -22.35 4.36
N MET A 216 3.00 -22.47 5.38
CA MET A 216 4.34 -21.87 5.39
C MET A 216 5.44 -22.78 4.84
N GLY A 217 5.10 -23.99 4.40
CA GLY A 217 6.05 -25.02 3.98
C GLY A 217 6.89 -25.57 5.14
N HIS A 218 8.04 -26.19 4.82
CA HIS A 218 8.91 -26.83 5.81
C HIS A 218 10.10 -25.93 6.19
N PRO A 219 10.43 -25.75 7.49
CA PRO A 219 11.44 -24.78 7.95
C PRO A 219 12.87 -25.06 7.45
N LYS A 220 13.17 -26.30 7.05
CA LYS A 220 14.49 -26.71 6.50
C LYS A 220 14.60 -26.58 4.97
N THR A 221 13.57 -26.07 4.31
CA THR A 221 13.51 -25.97 2.84
C THR A 221 13.41 -24.49 2.47
N PRO A 222 14.37 -23.92 1.71
CA PRO A 222 14.27 -22.51 1.31
C PRO A 222 13.07 -22.28 0.40
N PHE A 223 12.69 -21.02 0.25
CA PHE A 223 11.77 -20.61 -0.81
C PHE A 223 12.36 -20.89 -2.20
N SER A 224 11.48 -21.23 -3.14
CA SER A 224 11.77 -21.42 -4.55
C SER A 224 12.21 -20.11 -5.24
N GLY A 225 11.76 -18.97 -4.72
CA GLY A 225 12.15 -17.63 -5.14
C GLY A 225 11.61 -16.54 -4.21
N LEU A 226 11.97 -15.28 -4.46
CA LEU A 226 11.52 -14.16 -3.63
C LEU A 226 10.00 -13.96 -3.66
N ALA A 227 9.35 -14.26 -4.79
CA ALA A 227 7.90 -14.14 -4.92
C ALA A 227 7.16 -15.05 -3.93
N GLU A 228 7.61 -16.29 -3.76
CA GLU A 228 7.04 -17.20 -2.77
C GLU A 228 7.27 -16.69 -1.33
N ALA A 229 8.45 -16.12 -1.05
CA ALA A 229 8.74 -15.53 0.25
C ALA A 229 7.82 -14.33 0.56
N GLU A 230 7.58 -13.46 -0.42
CA GLU A 230 6.66 -12.32 -0.34
C GLU A 230 5.21 -12.77 -0.16
N ASP A 231 4.74 -13.75 -0.93
CA ASP A 231 3.38 -14.29 -0.83
C ASP A 231 3.13 -14.97 0.54
N CYS A 232 4.08 -15.78 1.02
CA CYS A 232 3.99 -16.38 2.36
C CYS A 232 3.99 -15.32 3.47
N LEU A 233 4.81 -14.27 3.34
CA LEU A 233 4.84 -13.17 4.32
C LEU A 233 3.52 -12.37 4.30
N SER A 234 3.00 -12.06 3.12
CA SER A 234 1.70 -11.41 2.97
C SER A 234 0.59 -12.23 3.62
N SER A 235 0.62 -13.56 3.45
CA SER A 235 -0.35 -14.47 4.05
C SER A 235 -0.25 -14.48 5.58
N LEU A 236 0.97 -14.42 6.13
CA LEU A 236 1.21 -14.27 7.57
C LEU A 236 0.65 -12.95 8.10
N ASN A 237 0.93 -11.83 7.44
CA ASN A 237 0.41 -10.51 7.83
C ASN A 237 -1.12 -10.50 7.81
N SER A 238 -1.74 -10.99 6.73
CA SER A 238 -3.20 -11.09 6.64
C SER A 238 -3.80 -12.03 7.70
N PHE A 239 -3.11 -13.12 8.06
CA PHE A 239 -3.54 -14.00 9.14
C PHE A 239 -3.51 -13.26 10.48
N TYR A 240 -2.42 -12.58 10.81
CA TYR A 240 -2.30 -11.79 12.04
C TYR A 240 -3.38 -10.70 12.14
N ASP A 241 -3.52 -9.90 11.09
CA ASP A 241 -4.51 -8.83 11.01
C ASP A 241 -5.94 -9.36 11.18
N SER A 242 -6.23 -10.56 10.65
CA SER A 242 -7.56 -11.15 10.76
C SER A 242 -8.01 -11.48 12.18
N PHE A 243 -7.10 -11.64 13.12
CA PHE A 243 -7.46 -11.75 14.53
C PHE A 243 -7.63 -10.38 15.19
N LEU A 244 -6.71 -9.45 14.92
CA LEU A 244 -6.77 -8.09 15.44
C LEU A 244 -8.06 -7.37 15.06
N PHE A 245 -8.48 -7.49 13.80
CA PHE A 245 -9.66 -6.77 13.31
C PHE A 245 -10.98 -7.52 13.60
N ARG A 246 -10.96 -8.86 13.73
CA ARG A 246 -12.13 -9.65 14.17
C ARG A 246 -12.61 -9.23 15.57
N GLN A 247 -11.68 -8.83 16.44
CA GLN A 247 -11.97 -8.32 17.78
C GLN A 247 -12.98 -7.16 17.79
N LYS A 248 -12.78 -6.15 16.93
CA LYS A 248 -13.55 -4.90 16.98
C LYS A 248 -14.86 -4.94 16.19
N ALA A 249 -15.04 -5.93 15.32
CA ALA A 249 -16.34 -6.20 14.68
C ALA A 249 -17.33 -6.87 15.67
N SER A 250 -16.84 -7.75 16.55
CA SER A 250 -17.66 -8.41 17.58
C SER A 250 -18.05 -7.51 18.75
N SER A 251 -17.33 -6.40 18.99
CA SER A 251 -17.66 -5.45 20.06
C SER A 251 -18.90 -4.59 19.77
N TYR A 252 -19.41 -4.58 18.54
CA TYR A 252 -20.65 -3.88 18.18
C TYR A 252 -21.93 -4.70 18.46
N GLY A 253 -21.86 -5.90 19.07
CA GLY A 253 -23.05 -6.73 19.28
C GLY A 253 -23.01 -7.84 20.33
N ALA A 254 -21.97 -7.95 21.18
CA ALA A 254 -21.91 -8.98 22.23
C ALA A 254 -21.53 -8.41 23.60
N ASP A 255 -22.26 -8.84 24.65
CA ASP A 255 -22.11 -8.45 26.07
C ASP A 255 -20.80 -8.94 26.74
N HIS A 256 -19.85 -9.49 25.97
CA HIS A 256 -18.58 -10.01 26.48
C HIS A 256 -17.41 -9.39 25.72
N ILE A 257 -16.92 -8.27 26.25
CA ILE A 257 -15.71 -7.59 25.78
C ILE A 257 -14.50 -8.39 26.27
N HIS A 258 -13.83 -9.12 25.37
CA HIS A 258 -12.47 -9.58 25.64
C HIS A 258 -11.49 -8.39 25.49
N PRO A 259 -10.64 -8.07 26.49
CA PRO A 259 -9.75 -6.91 26.43
C PRO A 259 -8.80 -6.93 25.22
N ALA A 260 -8.42 -5.74 24.71
CA ALA A 260 -7.41 -5.50 23.67
C ALA A 260 -6.18 -6.43 23.78
N ALA A 261 -5.63 -6.52 25.00
CA ALA A 261 -4.42 -7.27 25.32
C ALA A 261 -4.56 -8.80 25.15
N GLU A 262 -5.75 -9.37 25.40
CA GLU A 262 -5.96 -10.81 25.31
C GLU A 262 -5.93 -11.28 23.85
N TRP A 263 -6.59 -10.55 22.95
CA TRP A 263 -6.57 -10.83 21.52
C TRP A 263 -5.21 -10.58 20.89
N PHE A 264 -4.50 -9.53 21.29
CA PHE A 264 -3.11 -9.33 20.87
C PHE A 264 -2.27 -10.57 21.18
N THR A 265 -2.36 -11.08 22.42
CA THR A 265 -1.63 -12.27 22.88
C THR A 265 -2.02 -13.51 22.09
N ILE A 266 -3.32 -13.76 21.86
CA ILE A 266 -3.81 -14.90 21.07
C ILE A 266 -3.27 -14.83 19.64
N SER A 267 -3.39 -13.66 19.00
CA SER A 267 -2.97 -13.42 17.61
C SER A 267 -1.46 -13.63 17.45
N LEU A 268 -0.67 -13.08 18.38
CA LEU A 268 0.79 -13.19 18.36
C LEU A 268 1.24 -14.64 18.58
N ASN A 269 0.64 -15.35 19.55
CA ASN A 269 0.95 -16.75 19.82
C ASN A 269 0.62 -17.66 18.62
N ALA A 270 -0.50 -17.41 17.94
CA ALA A 270 -0.86 -18.15 16.72
C ALA A 270 0.09 -17.85 15.55
N SER A 271 0.59 -16.62 15.45
CA SER A 271 1.45 -16.17 14.34
C SER A 271 2.94 -16.52 14.54
N ARG A 272 3.39 -16.66 15.79
CA ARG A 272 4.79 -16.98 16.14
C ARG A 272 5.37 -18.22 15.42
N PRO A 273 4.72 -19.40 15.40
CA PRO A 273 5.27 -20.57 14.69
C PRO A 273 5.30 -20.38 13.17
N LEU A 274 4.35 -19.63 12.61
CA LEU A 274 4.32 -19.30 11.18
C LEU A 274 5.50 -18.41 10.81
N PHE A 275 5.75 -17.37 11.59
CA PHE A 275 6.92 -16.49 11.42
C PHE A 275 8.23 -17.26 11.58
N GLN A 276 8.36 -18.13 12.58
CA GLN A 276 9.57 -18.93 12.77
C GLN A 276 9.88 -19.82 11.56
N THR A 277 8.84 -20.41 10.96
CA THR A 277 8.97 -21.19 9.73
C THR A 277 9.43 -20.29 8.58
N TRP A 278 8.73 -19.19 8.33
CA TRP A 278 9.09 -18.22 7.30
C TRP A 278 10.54 -17.72 7.45
N ASN A 279 10.92 -17.32 8.66
CA ASN A 279 12.24 -16.81 9.01
C ASN A 279 13.32 -17.83 8.69
N SER A 280 13.12 -19.10 9.07
CA SER A 280 14.07 -20.19 8.79
C SER A 280 14.28 -20.37 7.29
N ARG A 281 13.19 -20.39 6.51
CA ARG A 281 13.23 -20.53 5.05
C ARG A 281 13.93 -19.34 4.39
N PHE A 282 13.66 -18.12 4.85
CA PHE A 282 14.27 -16.91 4.29
C PHE A 282 15.78 -16.81 4.61
N GLN A 283 16.20 -17.24 5.81
CA GLN A 283 17.64 -17.35 6.13
C GLN A 283 18.36 -18.35 5.23
N LEU A 284 17.73 -19.48 4.89
CA LEU A 284 18.27 -20.43 3.91
C LEU A 284 18.41 -19.81 2.51
N CYS A 285 17.48 -18.94 2.10
CA CYS A 285 17.61 -18.20 0.83
C CYS A 285 18.82 -17.25 0.86
N LYS A 286 18.96 -16.43 1.92
CA LYS A 286 20.07 -15.47 2.06
C LYS A 286 21.45 -16.13 2.10
N THR A 287 21.55 -17.32 2.69
CA THR A 287 22.80 -18.09 2.74
C THR A 287 23.16 -18.73 1.40
N ARG A 288 22.17 -19.15 0.60
CA ARG A 288 22.39 -19.72 -0.73
C ARG A 288 22.75 -18.67 -1.78
N CYS A 289 22.21 -17.46 -1.66
CA CYS A 289 22.49 -16.38 -2.60
C CYS A 289 22.57 -15.03 -1.84
N PRO A 290 23.78 -14.50 -1.60
CA PRO A 290 23.95 -13.20 -0.97
C PRO A 290 23.34 -12.07 -1.82
N ALA A 291 22.68 -11.11 -1.17
CA ALA A 291 21.98 -10.02 -1.85
C ALA A 291 22.89 -9.25 -2.82
N GLN A 292 24.15 -9.00 -2.46
CA GLN A 292 25.09 -8.22 -3.25
C GLN A 292 25.39 -8.82 -4.64
N GLN A 293 25.08 -10.11 -4.84
CA GLN A 293 25.27 -10.82 -6.11
C GLN A 293 24.03 -10.76 -7.01
N LEU A 294 22.90 -10.25 -6.50
CA LEU A 294 21.65 -10.14 -7.24
C LEU A 294 21.59 -8.84 -8.05
N PRO A 295 20.75 -8.77 -9.10
CA PRO A 295 20.43 -7.50 -9.77
C PRO A 295 19.85 -6.46 -8.80
N PRO A 296 19.99 -5.15 -9.06
CA PRO A 296 19.52 -4.09 -8.16
C PRO A 296 18.04 -4.22 -7.73
N GLN A 297 17.15 -4.61 -8.66
CA GLN A 297 15.73 -4.82 -8.36
C GLN A 297 15.51 -5.96 -7.34
N GLU A 298 16.24 -7.07 -7.48
CA GLU A 298 16.17 -8.20 -6.55
C GLU A 298 16.86 -7.88 -5.22
N GLN A 299 17.94 -7.10 -5.22
CA GLN A 299 18.57 -6.57 -4.00
C GLN A 299 17.56 -5.80 -3.15
N ARG A 300 16.78 -4.93 -3.80
CA ARG A 300 15.74 -4.13 -3.15
C ARG A 300 14.65 -5.00 -2.54
N ARG A 301 14.18 -6.04 -3.25
CA ARG A 301 13.20 -7.01 -2.73
C ARG A 301 13.73 -7.75 -1.50
N VAL A 302 14.98 -8.22 -1.54
CA VAL A 302 15.62 -8.87 -0.38
C VAL A 302 15.76 -7.89 0.79
N ALA A 303 16.09 -6.63 0.54
CA ALA A 303 16.18 -5.60 1.57
C ALA A 303 14.81 -5.35 2.23
N MET A 304 13.72 -5.28 1.46
CA MET A 304 12.37 -5.15 1.98
C MET A 304 11.94 -6.35 2.82
N LEU A 305 12.17 -7.58 2.33
CA LEU A 305 11.92 -8.80 3.12
C LEU A 305 12.76 -8.85 4.40
N SER A 306 13.98 -8.30 4.37
CA SER A 306 14.86 -8.21 5.54
C SER A 306 14.39 -7.17 6.55
N LEU A 307 13.73 -6.09 6.11
CA LEU A 307 13.04 -5.14 6.98
C LEU A 307 11.87 -5.83 7.70
N HIS A 308 10.97 -6.47 6.95
CA HIS A 308 9.86 -7.22 7.55
C HIS A 308 10.33 -8.32 8.49
N GLN A 309 11.42 -9.01 8.16
CA GLN A 309 12.05 -9.98 9.05
C GLN A 309 12.48 -9.35 10.38
N ALA A 310 13.10 -8.17 10.35
CA ALA A 310 13.53 -7.46 11.55
C ALA A 310 12.33 -7.02 12.40
N THR A 311 11.32 -6.39 11.77
CA THR A 311 10.08 -5.97 12.43
C THR A 311 9.38 -7.14 13.09
N TRP A 312 9.15 -8.25 12.36
CA TRP A 312 8.54 -9.45 12.95
C TRP A 312 9.40 -10.08 14.05
N SER A 313 10.73 -10.04 13.94
CA SER A 313 11.62 -10.57 14.98
C SER A 313 11.53 -9.77 16.28
N ALA A 314 11.32 -8.46 16.19
CA ALA A 314 11.04 -7.61 17.35
C ALA A 314 9.63 -7.90 17.89
N PHE A 315 8.66 -7.96 16.99
CA PHE A 315 7.25 -8.12 17.31
C PHE A 315 6.93 -9.40 18.08
N VAL A 316 7.51 -10.54 17.69
CA VAL A 316 7.25 -11.83 18.38
C VAL A 316 7.80 -11.91 19.81
N LYS A 317 8.65 -10.95 20.22
CA LYS A 317 9.20 -10.83 21.58
C LYS A 317 8.32 -10.01 22.51
N MET A 318 7.35 -9.26 21.99
CA MET A 318 6.46 -8.43 22.82
C MET A 318 5.58 -9.30 23.71
N ASP A 319 5.42 -8.89 24.96
CA ASP A 319 4.49 -9.52 25.92
C ASP A 319 3.15 -8.77 25.99
N SER A 320 3.14 -7.47 25.67
CA SER A 320 1.94 -6.63 25.62
C SER A 320 2.01 -5.62 24.46
N PRO A 321 0.88 -5.13 23.94
CA PRO A 321 0.87 -4.14 22.85
C PRO A 321 1.50 -2.79 23.25
N ASP A 322 1.55 -2.47 24.55
CA ASP A 322 1.95 -1.15 25.06
C ASP A 322 3.46 -1.03 25.37
N GLU A 323 4.20 -2.15 25.34
CA GLU A 323 5.59 -2.22 25.80
C GLU A 323 6.62 -1.73 24.75
N GLY A 324 6.20 -1.57 23.48
CA GLY A 324 7.09 -1.22 22.37
C GLY A 324 8.15 -2.31 22.10
N PHE A 325 9.21 -1.97 21.35
CA PHE A 325 10.34 -2.87 21.10
C PHE A 325 11.54 -2.56 21.99
N GLU A 326 12.46 -3.53 22.11
CA GLU A 326 13.78 -3.27 22.68
C GLU A 326 14.58 -2.28 21.82
N ARG A 327 15.45 -1.48 22.46
CA ARG A 327 16.28 -0.47 21.77
C ARG A 327 17.14 -1.04 20.63
N GLU A 328 17.67 -2.24 20.82
CA GLU A 328 18.48 -2.94 19.81
C GLU A 328 17.63 -3.29 18.58
N ASP A 329 16.41 -3.77 18.79
CA ASP A 329 15.49 -4.11 17.69
C ASP A 329 15.10 -2.87 16.87
N TYR A 330 14.78 -1.75 17.53
CA TYR A 330 14.58 -0.47 16.83
C TYR A 330 15.79 -0.07 16.00
N SER A 331 16.99 -0.21 16.55
CA SER A 331 18.24 0.12 15.85
C SER A 331 18.44 -0.75 14.60
N ILE A 332 18.15 -2.05 14.69
CA ILE A 332 18.19 -2.97 13.55
C ILE A 332 17.19 -2.55 12.48
N ILE A 333 15.95 -2.24 12.86
CA ILE A 333 14.90 -1.83 11.92
C ILE A 333 15.30 -0.54 11.19
N LEU A 334 15.78 0.48 11.92
CA LEU A 334 16.25 1.74 11.33
C LEU A 334 17.43 1.53 10.36
N GLU A 335 18.37 0.65 10.67
CA GLU A 335 19.48 0.32 9.75
C GLU A 335 18.99 -0.40 8.48
N ARG A 336 17.96 -1.25 8.57
CA ARG A 336 17.33 -1.85 7.37
C ARG A 336 16.63 -0.80 6.50
N ILE A 337 15.91 0.13 7.11
CA ILE A 337 15.26 1.25 6.41
C ILE A 337 16.31 2.10 5.71
N LYS A 338 17.39 2.48 6.41
CA LYS A 338 18.49 3.26 5.85
C LYS A 338 19.16 2.58 4.66
N ALA A 339 19.35 1.26 4.72
CA ALA A 339 19.89 0.50 3.59
C ALA A 339 18.96 0.54 2.37
N ILE A 340 17.64 0.45 2.57
CA ILE A 340 16.65 0.55 1.48
C ILE A 340 16.65 1.96 0.88
N ILE A 341 16.68 3.00 1.72
CA ILE A 341 16.77 4.40 1.26
C ILE A 341 18.03 4.58 0.40
N SER A 342 19.17 4.03 0.82
CA SER A 342 20.43 4.12 0.06
C SER A 342 20.38 3.40 -1.30
N LEU A 343 19.55 2.35 -1.43
CA LEU A 343 19.31 1.68 -2.72
C LEU A 343 18.40 2.53 -3.63
N ASP A 344 17.49 3.31 -3.04
CA ASP A 344 16.55 4.18 -3.76
C ASP A 344 17.19 5.53 -4.13
N ASP A 345 18.24 5.96 -3.42
CA ASP A 345 18.94 7.27 -3.54
C ASP A 345 19.60 7.52 -4.91
N SER A 346 19.51 6.57 -5.84
CA SER A 346 19.80 6.82 -7.26
C SER A 346 18.80 7.80 -7.91
N GLU A 347 17.64 8.02 -7.30
CA GLU A 347 16.61 8.91 -7.81
C GLU A 347 16.61 10.27 -7.09
N THR A 348 17.04 11.33 -7.78
CA THR A 348 17.07 12.71 -7.24
C THR A 348 15.69 13.37 -7.10
N ARG A 349 14.64 12.68 -7.54
CA ARG A 349 13.27 13.19 -7.65
C ARG A 349 12.37 12.63 -6.54
N PRO A 350 11.25 13.31 -6.23
CA PRO A 350 10.22 12.75 -5.37
C PRO A 350 9.65 11.45 -5.92
N LEU A 351 9.42 10.47 -5.04
CA LEU A 351 8.92 9.14 -5.38
C LEU A 351 7.49 8.94 -4.85
N PHE A 352 6.60 8.42 -5.69
CA PHE A 352 5.25 7.99 -5.29
C PHE A 352 5.00 6.51 -5.58
N THR A 353 4.87 5.70 -4.54
CA THR A 353 4.58 4.26 -4.70
C THR A 353 3.13 3.93 -4.36
N PHE A 354 2.56 2.89 -5.00
CA PHE A 354 1.15 2.51 -4.81
C PHE A 354 0.81 2.17 -3.36
N GLY A 355 1.68 1.38 -2.75
CA GLY A 355 1.75 1.15 -1.32
C GLY A 355 3.20 1.19 -0.88
N GLY A 356 3.44 1.05 0.42
CA GLY A 356 4.78 0.99 0.95
C GLY A 356 4.76 0.79 2.45
N HIS A 357 5.92 0.44 2.99
CA HIS A 357 6.06 0.05 4.39
C HIS A 357 7.06 0.94 5.13
N LEU A 358 7.92 1.70 4.43
CA LEU A 358 8.99 2.45 5.09
C LEU A 358 8.44 3.60 5.93
N VAL A 359 7.53 4.39 5.34
CA VAL A 359 6.98 5.56 6.00
C VAL A 359 6.03 5.14 7.12
N SER A 360 5.20 4.12 6.88
CA SER A 360 4.33 3.56 7.93
C SER A 360 5.14 2.96 9.08
N GLU A 361 6.24 2.25 8.80
CA GLU A 361 7.08 1.64 9.84
C GLU A 361 7.77 2.72 10.69
N LEU A 362 8.31 3.77 10.06
CA LEU A 362 8.87 4.91 10.78
C LEU A 362 7.81 5.64 11.62
N SER A 363 6.58 5.75 11.10
CA SER A 363 5.44 6.28 11.87
C SER A 363 5.17 5.43 13.11
N THR A 364 5.11 4.10 12.98
CA THR A 364 4.91 3.18 14.10
C THR A 364 6.03 3.28 15.14
N ILE A 365 7.29 3.39 14.70
CA ILE A 365 8.44 3.62 15.59
C ILE A 365 8.25 4.94 16.35
N CYS A 366 7.88 6.02 15.65
CA CYS A 366 7.67 7.32 16.27
C CYS A 366 6.49 7.31 17.27
N ALA A 367 5.44 6.55 17.01
CA ALA A 367 4.26 6.42 17.87
C ALA A 367 4.49 5.58 19.13
N SER A 368 5.45 4.65 19.11
CA SER A 368 5.64 3.66 20.19
C SER A 368 6.94 3.84 20.98
N CYS A 369 7.99 4.42 20.37
CA CYS A 369 9.32 4.43 20.97
C CYS A 369 9.50 5.58 21.96
N LYS A 370 9.76 5.24 23.23
CA LYS A 370 10.06 6.22 24.28
C LYS A 370 11.52 6.72 24.29
N ASP A 371 12.43 6.12 23.52
CA ASP A 371 13.84 6.53 23.41
C ASP A 371 14.03 7.71 22.44
N ALA A 372 14.51 8.84 22.97
CA ALA A 372 14.67 10.09 22.20
C ALA A 372 15.68 10.00 21.05
N ASP A 373 16.74 9.18 21.19
CA ASP A 373 17.76 9.02 20.14
C ASP A 373 17.17 8.23 18.95
N ILE A 374 16.43 7.17 19.24
CA ILE A 374 15.73 6.36 18.22
C ILE A 374 14.71 7.22 17.48
N ARG A 375 13.90 7.99 18.21
CA ARG A 375 12.93 8.93 17.62
C ARG A 375 13.61 9.96 16.70
N SER A 376 14.70 10.57 17.16
CA SER A 376 15.45 11.56 16.37
C SER A 376 16.02 10.94 15.08
N LYS A 377 16.53 9.70 15.15
CA LYS A 377 16.98 8.96 13.96
C LYS A 377 15.83 8.66 13.01
N ALA A 378 14.66 8.26 13.52
CA ALA A 378 13.48 8.00 12.69
C ALA A 378 13.02 9.26 11.96
N ILE A 379 12.94 10.41 12.65
CA ILE A 379 12.66 11.71 12.03
C ILE A 379 13.69 12.07 10.97
N SER A 380 14.99 11.89 11.26
CA SER A 380 16.04 12.15 10.29
C SER A 380 15.89 11.31 9.01
N LEU A 381 15.49 10.03 9.14
CA LEU A 381 15.22 9.18 7.98
C LEU A 381 13.98 9.65 7.21
N LEU A 382 12.88 9.97 7.90
CA LEU A 382 11.67 10.54 7.28
C LEU A 382 11.99 11.81 6.48
N ARG A 383 12.75 12.74 7.06
CA ARG A 383 13.18 13.99 6.40
C ARG A 383 14.13 13.77 5.23
N SER A 384 14.98 12.75 5.31
CA SER A 384 15.93 12.42 4.23
C SER A 384 15.24 11.86 2.98
N MET A 385 14.05 11.27 3.15
CA MET A 385 13.29 10.72 2.04
C MET A 385 12.43 11.81 1.39
N ARG A 386 12.32 11.75 0.06
CA ARG A 386 11.36 12.56 -0.72
C ARG A 386 10.28 11.64 -1.26
N ARG A 387 9.51 11.04 -0.35
CA ARG A 387 8.71 9.84 -0.66
C ARG A 387 7.28 9.95 -0.16
N ARG A 388 6.35 9.45 -0.97
CA ARG A 388 4.99 9.11 -0.56
C ARG A 388 4.65 7.67 -0.93
N GLU A 389 4.06 6.94 0.02
CA GLU A 389 3.69 5.54 -0.07
C GLU A 389 2.18 5.39 0.14
N GLY A 390 1.41 5.43 -0.94
CA GLY A 390 -0.04 5.58 -0.85
C GLY A 390 -0.43 6.82 -0.04
N VAL A 391 -1.11 6.63 1.09
CA VAL A 391 -1.54 7.70 2.00
C VAL A 391 -0.42 8.26 2.89
N TRP A 392 0.73 7.59 2.97
CA TRP A 392 1.81 7.97 3.88
C TRP A 392 2.81 8.91 3.19
N ASP A 393 2.89 10.17 3.62
CA ASP A 393 3.90 11.14 3.15
C ASP A 393 5.01 11.30 4.18
N SER A 394 6.26 11.03 3.79
CA SER A 394 7.41 11.04 4.69
C SER A 394 7.62 12.37 5.43
N TRP A 395 7.38 13.51 4.75
CA TRP A 395 7.55 14.83 5.35
C TRP A 395 6.36 15.24 6.22
N GLU A 396 5.15 14.87 5.81
CA GLU A 396 3.94 15.08 6.63
C GLU A 396 4.06 14.32 7.94
N VAL A 397 4.50 13.06 7.88
CA VAL A 397 4.74 12.21 9.06
C VAL A 397 5.81 12.83 9.96
N ALA A 398 6.94 13.30 9.40
CA ALA A 398 7.97 13.98 10.19
C ALA A 398 7.43 15.24 10.88
N ASN A 399 6.66 16.08 10.19
CA ASN A 399 6.08 17.30 10.78
C ASN A 399 5.20 16.97 12.00
N VAL A 400 4.34 15.95 11.89
CA VAL A 400 3.41 15.58 12.97
C VAL A 400 4.16 15.02 14.17
N TYR A 401 5.15 14.16 13.96
CA TYR A 401 5.91 13.57 15.08
C TYR A 401 6.90 14.53 15.72
N GLU A 402 7.51 15.46 14.97
CA GLU A 402 8.29 16.56 15.58
C GLU A 402 7.42 17.38 16.54
N LYS A 403 6.21 17.77 16.10
CA LYS A 403 5.23 18.44 16.98
C LYS A 403 4.83 17.61 18.19
N LEU A 404 4.61 16.31 18.00
CA LEU A 404 4.31 15.41 19.12
C LEU A 404 5.44 15.40 20.15
N PHE A 405 6.69 15.30 19.70
CA PHE A 405 7.84 15.20 20.59
C PHE A 405 8.11 16.51 21.33
N GLU A 406 7.88 17.65 20.68
CA GLU A 406 7.85 18.97 21.34
C GLU A 406 6.76 19.02 22.41
N ALA A 407 5.53 18.65 22.08
CA ALA A 407 4.41 18.66 23.03
C ALA A 407 4.63 17.70 24.23
N LEU A 408 5.24 16.54 24.01
CA LEU A 408 5.64 15.60 25.07
C LEU A 408 6.77 16.18 25.95
N GLN A 409 7.71 16.92 25.36
CA GLN A 409 8.78 17.57 26.10
C GLN A 409 8.26 18.72 26.97
N ASP A 410 7.20 19.39 26.52
CA ASP A 410 6.53 20.48 27.22
C ASP A 410 5.44 19.98 28.20
N ASP A 411 5.31 18.67 28.42
CA ASP A 411 4.26 18.04 29.25
C ASP A 411 2.81 18.42 28.83
N ARG A 412 2.60 18.81 27.56
CA ARG A 412 1.28 19.17 27.01
C ARG A 412 0.44 17.95 26.62
N VAL A 413 1.07 16.81 26.42
CA VAL A 413 0.44 15.52 26.10
C VAL A 413 1.17 14.39 26.82
N ASP A 414 0.51 13.25 26.98
CA ASP A 414 1.08 12.04 27.58
C ASP A 414 0.93 10.86 26.61
N TRP A 415 1.96 10.01 26.56
CA TRP A 415 1.97 8.76 25.80
C TRP A 415 0.75 7.86 26.06
N GLU A 416 0.22 7.86 27.28
CA GLU A 416 -0.92 7.00 27.65
C GLU A 416 -2.26 7.45 27.05
N VAL A 417 -2.34 8.69 26.56
CA VAL A 417 -3.61 9.30 26.09
C VAL A 417 -3.56 9.62 24.59
N LEU A 418 -2.49 9.22 23.89
CA LEU A 418 -2.37 9.47 22.46
C LEU A 418 -3.41 8.67 21.67
N PRO A 419 -4.07 9.29 20.69
CA PRO A 419 -5.07 8.61 19.89
C PRO A 419 -4.42 7.60 18.95
N TRP A 420 -5.17 6.54 18.68
CA TRP A 420 -4.84 5.62 17.60
C TRP A 420 -5.12 6.26 16.23
N GLY A 421 -4.19 6.08 15.29
CA GLY A 421 -4.31 6.60 13.92
C GLY A 421 -3.58 7.93 13.72
N PHE A 422 -2.81 8.00 12.64
CA PHE A 422 -2.01 9.18 12.28
C PHE A 422 -2.85 10.44 12.07
N ILE A 423 -3.98 10.33 11.37
CA ILE A 423 -4.88 11.47 11.11
C ILE A 423 -5.50 12.01 12.40
N GLN A 424 -5.92 11.12 13.30
CA GLN A 424 -6.50 11.53 14.58
C GLN A 424 -5.45 12.22 15.46
N LEU A 425 -4.24 11.67 15.53
CA LEU A 425 -3.10 12.30 16.20
C LEU A 425 -2.79 13.69 15.62
N SER A 426 -2.69 13.80 14.30
CA SER A 426 -2.44 15.08 13.63
C SER A 426 -3.52 16.12 13.95
N LYS A 427 -4.79 15.71 14.04
CA LYS A 427 -5.91 16.59 14.35
C LYS A 427 -5.86 17.10 15.79
N GLU A 428 -5.56 16.23 16.74
CA GLU A 428 -5.43 16.60 18.15
C GLU A 428 -4.26 17.57 18.38
N LEU A 429 -3.09 17.28 17.80
CA LEU A 429 -1.94 18.18 17.89
C LEU A 429 -2.23 19.55 17.26
N SER A 430 -2.98 19.59 16.16
CA SER A 430 -3.37 20.87 15.52
C SER A 430 -4.34 21.70 16.39
N GLN A 431 -5.07 21.07 17.31
CA GLN A 431 -5.95 21.78 18.24
C GLN A 431 -5.18 22.39 19.42
N LEU A 432 -4.06 21.78 19.82
CA LEU A 432 -3.17 22.33 20.86
C LEU A 432 -2.54 23.66 20.43
N ASP A 433 -2.25 23.82 19.13
CA ASP A 433 -1.72 25.07 18.56
C ASP A 433 -2.76 26.23 18.60
N LEU A 434 -4.05 25.93 18.78
CA LEU A 434 -5.14 26.91 18.80
C LEU A 434 -5.53 27.38 20.20
N THR A 435 -5.03 26.73 21.25
CA THR A 435 -5.24 27.15 22.64
C THR A 435 -4.06 28.01 23.09
N PRO A 436 -4.18 29.35 23.13
CA PRO A 436 -3.13 30.19 23.69
C PRO A 436 -2.94 29.84 25.17
N GLU A 437 -1.68 29.78 25.60
CA GLU A 437 -1.30 29.67 27.02
C GLU A 437 -2.09 30.69 27.84
N LEU A 438 -2.90 30.20 28.79
CA LEU A 438 -3.74 30.99 29.69
C LEU A 438 -2.99 31.37 30.96
#